data_AF-A0A831UPC5-F1
#
_entry.id   AF-A0A831UPC5-F1
#
_cell.length_a   1.000
_cell.length_b   1.000
_cell.length_c   1.000
_cell.angle_alpha   90.00
_cell.angle_beta   90.00
_cell.angle_gamma   90.00
#
_symmetry.space_group_name_H-M   'P 1'
#
loop_
_entity.id
_entity.type
_entity.pdbx_description
1 polymer ?
#
loop_
_entity_poly.entity_id
_entity_poly.type
_entity_poly.pdbx_seq_one_letter_code
_entity_poly.pdbx_strand_id
1 'polypeptide(L)' 'MAKKKTETNPRFSAEVLAEPGGEHLNSCFACGACSGICPVSQAIPDFDPRKIIHMVRMGLSERLLSSEVIWYCSG' A
#
# COMPACT_ATOMS: atom_id res chain seq x y z
N MET A 1 21.79 10.74 -13.05
CA MET A 1 20.87 10.24 -12.00
C MET A 1 20.56 8.78 -12.31
N ALA A 2 21.19 7.85 -11.57
CA ALA A 2 20.99 6.42 -11.81
C ALA A 2 19.57 6.03 -11.37
N LYS A 3 18.73 5.60 -12.31
CA LYS A 3 17.43 4.96 -12.01
C LYS A 3 17.74 3.69 -11.21
N LYS A 4 17.54 3.72 -9.89
CA LYS A 4 17.52 2.51 -9.06
C LYS A 4 16.44 1.61 -9.65
N LYS A 5 16.82 0.43 -10.13
CA LYS A 5 15.91 -0.54 -10.72
C LYS A 5 14.93 -0.92 -9.60
N THR A 6 13.67 -0.52 -9.71
CA THR A 6 12.67 -0.85 -8.71
C THR A 6 12.42 -2.35 -8.80
N GLU A 7 12.90 -3.13 -7.83
CA GLU A 7 12.62 -4.56 -7.76
C GLU A 7 11.13 -4.74 -7.42
N THR A 8 10.44 -5.55 -8.22
CA THR A 8 9.02 -5.85 -8.05
C THR A 8 8.85 -7.35 -7.84
N ASN A 9 8.07 -7.74 -6.83
CA ASN A 9 7.62 -9.11 -6.60
C ASN A 9 6.24 -9.31 -7.25
N PRO A 10 6.13 -10.05 -8.38
CA PRO A 10 4.86 -10.29 -9.06
C PRO A 10 3.85 -11.09 -8.24
N ARG A 11 4.29 -11.79 -7.19
CA ARG A 11 3.44 -12.65 -6.33
C ARG A 11 2.84 -11.89 -5.15
N PHE A 12 3.34 -10.70 -4.84
CA PHE A 12 2.98 -9.99 -3.62
C PHE A 12 1.49 -9.67 -3.51
N SER A 13 0.84 -9.29 -4.61
CA SER A 13 -0.61 -9.05 -4.60
C SER A 13 -1.41 -10.32 -4.33
N ALA A 14 -0.95 -11.48 -4.83
CA ALA A 14 -1.56 -12.78 -4.58
C ALA A 14 -1.35 -13.25 -3.13
N GLU A 15 -0.17 -12.97 -2.56
CA GLU A 15 0.10 -13.21 -1.13
C GLU A 15 -0.86 -12.40 -0.26
N VAL A 16 -1.02 -11.09 -0.51
CA VAL A 16 -1.94 -10.25 0.27
C VAL A 16 -3.41 -10.66 0.08
N LEU A 17 -3.82 -11.12 -1.10
CA LEU A 17 -5.18 -11.63 -1.33
C LEU A 17 -5.49 -12.91 -0.54
N ALA A 18 -4.47 -13.69 -0.17
CA ALA A 18 -4.63 -14.91 0.62
C ALA A 18 -4.71 -14.65 2.12
N GLU A 19 -4.34 -13.45 2.57
CA GLU A 19 -4.42 -13.06 3.98
C GLU A 19 -5.85 -12.59 4.35
N PRO A 20 -6.33 -12.87 5.58
CA PRO A 20 -7.62 -12.38 6.05
C PRO A 20 -7.73 -10.85 5.96
N GLY A 21 -8.81 -10.36 5.35
CA GLY A 21 -9.04 -8.93 5.11
C GLY A 21 -8.43 -8.39 3.82
N GLY A 22 -7.63 -9.19 3.10
CA GLY A 22 -7.02 -8.83 1.82
C GLY A 22 -7.86 -9.17 0.58
N GLU A 23 -9.00 -9.85 0.74
CA GLU A 23 -9.79 -10.48 -0.33
C GLU A 23 -10.28 -9.46 -1.38
N HIS A 24 -10.45 -8.21 -0.96
CA HIS A 24 -10.97 -7.11 -1.79
C HIS A 24 -9.89 -6.19 -2.38
N LEU A 25 -8.61 -6.54 -2.27
CA LEU A 25 -7.49 -5.73 -2.78
C LEU A 25 -7.70 -5.31 -4.25
N ASN A 26 -8.17 -6.23 -5.09
CA ASN A 26 -8.37 -6.00 -6.52
C ASN A 26 -9.64 -5.20 -6.85
N SER A 27 -10.55 -5.00 -5.88
CA SER A 27 -11.74 -4.17 -6.04
C SER A 27 -11.44 -2.66 -5.98
N CYS A 28 -10.22 -2.28 -5.58
CA CYS A 28 -9.82 -0.87 -5.51
C CYS A 28 -9.76 -0.22 -6.92
N PHE A 29 -10.53 0.86 -7.09
CA PHE A 29 -10.56 1.69 -8.29
C PHE A 29 -9.99 3.11 -8.06
N ALA A 30 -9.15 3.26 -7.03
CA ALA A 30 -8.38 4.48 -6.75
C ALA A 30 -9.18 5.75 -6.43
N CYS A 31 -10.39 5.64 -5.88
CA CYS A 31 -11.24 6.81 -5.58
C CYS A 31 -10.72 7.75 -4.49
N GLY A 32 -9.86 7.27 -3.58
CA GLY A 32 -9.29 8.11 -2.50
C GLY A 32 -10.18 8.28 -1.27
N ALA A 33 -11.34 7.62 -1.19
CA ALA A 33 -12.20 7.69 0.00
C ALA A 33 -11.47 7.27 1.29
N CYS A 34 -10.63 6.23 1.23
CA CYS A 34 -9.83 5.79 2.37
C CYS A 34 -8.81 6.85 2.83
N SER A 35 -8.15 7.55 1.91
CA SER A 35 -7.23 8.65 2.25
C SER A 35 -7.98 9.83 2.89
N GLY A 36 -9.18 10.12 2.39
CA GLY A 36 -10.00 11.24 2.88
C GLY A 36 -10.59 11.04 4.27
N ILE A 37 -10.97 9.80 4.63
CA ILE A 37 -11.53 9.50 5.95
C ILE A 37 -10.45 9.18 7.00
N CYS A 38 -9.24 8.83 6.59
CA CYS A 38 -8.21 8.36 7.51
C CYS A 38 -7.63 9.50 8.36
N PRO A 39 -7.77 9.47 9.70
CA PRO A 39 -7.22 10.51 10.57
C PRO A 39 -5.68 10.52 10.54
N VAL A 40 -5.04 9.36 10.37
CA VAL A 40 -3.58 9.24 10.28
C VAL A 40 -3.06 9.95 9.03
N SER A 41 -3.77 9.83 7.90
CA SER A 41 -3.38 10.53 6.67
C SER A 41 -3.47 12.05 6.80
N GLN A 42 -4.38 12.54 7.65
CA GLN A 42 -4.48 13.97 7.96
C GLN A 42 -3.38 14.44 8.93
N ALA A 43 -2.94 13.59 9.86
CA ALA A 43 -1.91 13.91 10.85
C ALA A 43 -0.48 13.72 10.30
N ILE A 44 -0.27 12.71 9.45
CA ILE A 44 1.02 12.30 8.89
C ILE A 44 0.91 12.38 7.37
N PRO A 45 1.40 13.46 6.74
CA PRO A 45 1.27 13.68 5.29
C PRO A 45 1.88 12.56 4.41
N ASP A 46 2.86 11.84 4.93
CA ASP A 46 3.51 10.72 4.24
C ASP A 46 2.68 9.43 4.27
N PHE A 47 1.68 9.33 5.15
CA PHE A 47 0.77 8.20 5.23
C PHE A 47 -0.41 8.39 4.27
N ASP A 48 -0.52 7.52 3.26
CA ASP A 48 -1.69 7.46 2.38
C ASP A 48 -2.09 6.00 2.16
N PRO A 49 -3.22 5.53 2.72
CA PRO A 49 -3.65 4.14 2.60
C PRO A 49 -3.92 3.73 1.14
N ARG A 50 -4.31 4.67 0.28
CA ARG A 50 -4.50 4.41 -1.15
C ARG A 50 -3.16 4.11 -1.83
N LYS A 51 -2.10 4.86 -1.51
CA LYS A 51 -0.75 4.59 -2.04
C LYS A 51 -0.25 3.22 -1.60
N ILE A 52 -0.55 2.81 -0.37
CA ILE A 52 -0.23 1.46 0.15
C ILE A 52 -0.89 0.38 -0.71
N ILE A 53 -2.20 0.48 -0.94
CA ILE A 53 -2.94 -0.46 -1.82
C ILE A 53 -2.32 -0.55 -3.22
N HIS A 54 -1.95 0.59 -3.81
CA HIS A 54 -1.29 0.62 -5.12
C HIS A 54 0.10 -0.03 -5.09
N MET A 55 0.89 0.19 -4.05
CA MET A 55 2.20 -0.45 -3.90
C MET A 55 2.08 -1.98 -3.83
N VAL A 56 1.08 -2.50 -3.10
CA VAL A 56 0.79 -3.93 -3.08
C VAL A 56 0.45 -4.46 -4.47
N ARG A 57 -0.49 -3.81 -5.17
CA ARG A 57 -0.92 -4.22 -6.52
C ARG A 57 0.20 -4.17 -7.56
N MET A 58 1.15 -3.25 -7.40
CA MET A 58 2.33 -3.13 -8.27
C MET A 58 3.47 -4.09 -7.90
N GLY A 59 3.33 -4.88 -6.83
CA GLY A 59 4.36 -5.79 -6.37
C GLY A 59 5.55 -5.10 -5.71
N LEU A 60 5.38 -3.88 -5.19
CA LEU A 60 6.45 -3.10 -4.55
C LEU A 60 6.69 -3.54 -3.09
N SER A 61 6.82 -4.84 -2.86
CA SER A 61 6.92 -5.43 -1.52
C SER A 61 8.11 -4.89 -0.74
N GLU A 62 9.32 -4.91 -1.31
CA GLU A 62 10.53 -4.45 -0.62
C GLU A 62 10.41 -2.99 -0.19
N ARG A 63 9.94 -2.12 -1.09
CA ARG A 63 9.72 -0.70 -0.80
C ARG A 63 8.66 -0.48 0.28
N LEU A 64 7.59 -1.27 0.26
CA LEU A 64 6.49 -1.12 1.21
C LEU A 64 6.89 -1.61 2.60
N LEU A 65 7.48 -2.81 2.67
CA LEU A 65 7.84 -3.50 3.92
C LEU A 65 9.08 -2.89 4.59
N SER A 66 9.95 -2.20 3.86
CA SER A 66 11.07 -1.45 4.44
C SER A 66 10.67 -0.06 4.95
N SER A 67 9.45 0.39 4.71
CA SER A 67 8.98 1.70 5.13
C SER A 67 8.24 1.63 6.47
N GLU A 68 8.46 2.60 7.34
CA GLU A 68 7.71 2.72 8.60
C GLU A 68 6.25 3.12 8.39
N VAL A 69 5.92 3.69 7.22
CA VAL A 69 4.58 4.26 6.98
C VAL A 69 3.46 3.24 7.12
N ILE A 70 3.69 1.96 6.80
CA ILE A 70 2.64 0.94 6.94
C ILE A 70 2.23 0.71 8.40
N TRP A 71 3.12 0.97 9.35
CA TRP A 71 2.90 0.77 10.77
C TRP A 71 2.16 1.91 11.45
N TYR A 72 1.90 3.01 10.74
CA TYR A 72 1.04 4.09 11.24
C TYR A 72 -0.45 3.78 11.12
N CYS A 73 -0.83 2.73 10.39
CA CYS A 73 -2.22 2.30 10.30
C CYS A 73 -2.74 1.86 11.68
N SER A 74 -3.88 2.39 12.12
CA SER A 74 -4.44 2.14 13.47
C SER A 74 -5.63 1.18 13.52
N GLY A 75 -6.09 0.66 12.39
CA GLY A 75 -7.32 -0.14 12.28
C GLY A 75 -8.29 0.39 11.23
#